data_AF-A0A1E3WDP1-F1
#
_entry.id   AF-A0A1E3WDP1-F1
#
_cell.length_a   1.000
_cell.length_b   1.000
_cell.length_c   1.000
_cell.angle_alpha   90.00
_cell.angle_beta   90.00
_cell.angle_gamma   90.00
#
_symmetry.space_group_name_H-M   'P 1'
#
loop_
_entity.id
_entity.type
_entity.pdbx_description
1 polymer ?
#
loop_
_entity_poly.entity_id
_entity_poly.type
_entity_poly.pdbx_seq_one_letter_code
_entity_poly.pdbx_strand_id
1 'polypeptide(L)'
;MTDLYGVLGVKRTAPRKDIHKAYRKKAKTAHPDAGGSVEAFNELVLAYSVLSDGDRRTRYDETGEFEVPKPNNFDGGAIEIIAEKLGLVIHAEHDLASMDVGALIEQAIREDIGARQASVTHQLRAAERLGKLRARAKTKAEGDTNLVARVLDWHELAIQNHIKKHEESIRFLERALEILKDYSFADDMAAAQTEEVTGALNDILVALDELAAILNTSPAQPMRCRKGRVRRPSARPSRGGPKGPSRVDFPPASRG
;
A
#
# COMPACT_ATOMS: atom_id res chain seq x y z
N MET A 1 -11.37 25.45 -18.61
CA MET A 1 -11.86 24.78 -17.39
C MET A 1 -11.21 23.41 -17.37
N THR A 2 -10.40 23.13 -16.37
CA THR A 2 -9.58 21.90 -16.32
C THR A 2 -10.46 20.70 -15.96
N ASP A 3 -10.43 19.65 -16.78
CA ASP A 3 -11.15 18.41 -16.51
C ASP A 3 -10.33 17.51 -15.57
N LEU A 4 -10.65 17.53 -14.28
CA LEU A 4 -9.91 16.77 -13.25
C LEU A 4 -10.04 15.25 -13.45
N TYR A 5 -11.18 14.80 -13.98
CA TYR A 5 -11.39 13.39 -14.30
C TYR A 5 -10.53 12.96 -15.49
N GLY A 6 -10.40 13.82 -16.50
CA GLY A 6 -9.48 13.66 -17.62
C GLY A 6 -8.02 13.62 -17.18
N VAL A 7 -7.61 14.49 -16.25
CA VAL A 7 -6.25 14.50 -15.68
C VAL A 7 -5.92 13.17 -14.98
N LEU A 8 -6.85 12.57 -14.25
CA LEU A 8 -6.66 11.22 -13.67
C LEU A 8 -6.90 10.09 -14.69
N GLY A 9 -7.57 10.35 -15.80
CA GLY A 9 -7.96 9.35 -16.79
C GLY A 9 -9.06 8.41 -16.30
N VAL A 10 -9.93 8.90 -15.42
CA VAL A 10 -11.03 8.12 -14.81
C VAL A 10 -12.38 8.69 -15.22
N LYS A 11 -13.42 7.87 -15.18
CA LYS A 11 -14.79 8.32 -15.47
C LYS A 11 -15.34 9.13 -14.30
N ARG A 12 -16.27 10.05 -14.56
CA ARG A 12 -17.01 10.79 -13.52
C ARG A 12 -17.73 9.90 -12.50
N THR A 13 -18.10 8.69 -12.89
CA THR A 13 -18.73 7.69 -12.03
C THR A 13 -17.74 6.80 -11.27
N ALA A 14 -16.43 7.05 -11.39
CA ALA A 14 -15.41 6.20 -10.78
C ALA A 14 -15.52 6.22 -9.24
N PRO A 15 -15.45 5.05 -8.57
CA PRO A 15 -15.36 4.99 -7.13
C PRO A 15 -14.04 5.57 -6.64
N ARG A 16 -14.00 6.03 -5.39
CA ARG A 16 -12.80 6.61 -4.76
C ARG A 16 -11.56 5.71 -4.88
N LYS A 17 -11.75 4.39 -4.84
CA LYS A 17 -10.68 3.39 -5.02
C LYS A 17 -10.01 3.48 -6.39
N ASP A 18 -10.78 3.70 -7.45
CA ASP A 18 -10.25 3.80 -8.82
C ASP A 18 -9.54 5.13 -9.07
N ILE A 19 -10.06 6.21 -8.48
CA ILE A 19 -9.42 7.54 -8.45
C ILE A 19 -8.03 7.43 -7.82
N HIS A 20 -7.95 6.75 -6.68
CA HIS A 20 -6.71 6.53 -5.95
C HIS A 20 -5.72 5.65 -6.74
N LYS A 21 -6.19 4.55 -7.32
CA LYS A 21 -5.37 3.66 -8.15
C LYS A 21 -4.81 4.37 -9.40
N ALA A 22 -5.64 5.18 -10.05
CA ALA A 22 -5.24 5.95 -11.23
C ALA A 22 -4.20 7.02 -10.89
N TYR A 23 -4.38 7.73 -9.77
CA TYR A 23 -3.39 8.68 -9.25
C TYR A 23 -2.04 8.00 -9.03
N ARG A 24 -1.98 6.88 -8.29
CA ARG A 24 -0.71 6.18 -8.03
C ARG A 24 0.01 5.76 -9.30
N LYS A 25 -0.73 5.21 -10.27
CA LYS A 25 -0.16 4.78 -11.55
C LYS A 25 0.45 5.94 -12.30
N LYS A 26 -0.23 7.09 -12.34
CA LYS A 26 0.25 8.30 -13.01
C LYS A 26 1.36 9.01 -12.24
N ALA A 27 1.33 8.99 -10.91
CA ALA A 27 2.34 9.64 -10.07
C ALA A 27 3.72 9.00 -10.28
N LYS A 28 3.78 7.67 -10.39
CA LYS A 28 5.02 6.94 -10.71
C LYS A 28 5.62 7.36 -12.05
N THR A 29 4.79 7.63 -13.06
CA THR A 29 5.24 8.04 -14.40
C THR A 29 5.47 9.55 -14.54
N ALA A 30 4.82 10.36 -13.70
CA ALA A 30 4.89 11.82 -13.74
C ALA A 30 5.96 12.41 -12.80
N HIS A 31 6.65 11.57 -12.02
CA HIS A 31 7.72 12.02 -11.15
C HIS A 31 8.89 12.61 -11.96
N PRO A 32 9.48 13.74 -11.53
CA PRO A 32 10.60 14.38 -12.25
C PRO A 32 11.82 13.45 -12.42
N ASP A 33 12.10 12.54 -11.49
CA ASP A 33 13.17 11.53 -11.67
C ASP A 33 12.86 10.48 -12.74
N ALA A 34 11.59 10.29 -13.10
CA ALA A 34 11.17 9.36 -14.15
C ALA A 34 10.98 10.08 -15.51
N GLY A 35 11.35 11.36 -15.62
CA GLY A 35 11.24 12.16 -16.84
C GLY A 35 9.92 12.94 -16.99
N GLY A 36 9.15 13.11 -15.92
CA GLY A 36 7.91 13.90 -15.91
C GLY A 36 8.13 15.41 -15.75
N SER A 37 7.12 16.23 -16.08
CA SER A 37 7.14 17.68 -15.84
C SER A 37 6.50 18.04 -14.49
N VAL A 38 7.09 19.02 -13.80
CA VAL A 38 6.56 19.55 -12.53
C VAL A 38 5.13 20.06 -12.69
N GLU A 39 4.80 20.64 -13.84
CA GLU A 39 3.46 21.14 -14.17
C GLU A 39 2.44 19.99 -14.26
N ALA A 40 2.75 18.92 -14.98
CA ALA A 40 1.87 17.75 -15.10
C ALA A 40 1.69 17.03 -13.76
N PHE A 41 2.74 16.99 -12.94
CA PHE A 41 2.66 16.44 -11.59
C PHE A 41 1.75 17.29 -10.69
N ASN A 42 1.87 18.63 -10.76
CA ASN A 42 1.02 19.54 -10.00
C ASN A 42 -0.45 19.43 -10.41
N GLU A 43 -0.74 19.30 -11.71
CA GLU A 43 -2.10 19.06 -12.20
C GLU A 43 -2.65 17.72 -11.70
N LEU A 44 -1.81 16.67 -11.69
CA LEU A 44 -2.17 15.35 -11.19
C LEU A 44 -2.51 15.38 -9.69
N VAL A 45 -1.70 16.06 -8.89
CA VAL A 45 -1.91 16.27 -7.46
C VAL A 45 -3.18 17.08 -7.21
N LEU A 46 -3.40 18.16 -7.98
CA LEU A 46 -4.61 18.98 -7.93
C LEU A 46 -5.86 18.15 -8.19
N ALA A 47 -5.88 17.38 -9.29
CA ALA A 47 -7.02 16.54 -9.64
C ALA A 47 -7.31 15.48 -8.57
N TYR A 48 -6.28 14.85 -8.03
CA TYR A 48 -6.44 13.90 -6.93
C TYR A 48 -6.95 14.57 -5.65
N SER A 49 -6.45 15.75 -5.28
CA SER A 49 -6.83 16.45 -4.06
C SER A 49 -8.32 16.83 -4.00
N VAL A 50 -8.91 17.17 -5.16
CA VAL A 50 -10.33 17.53 -5.28
C VAL A 50 -11.20 16.27 -5.38
N LEU A 51 -10.80 15.28 -6.18
CA LEU A 51 -11.61 14.10 -6.47
C LEU A 51 -11.53 13.01 -5.40
N SER A 52 -10.48 13.00 -4.58
CA SER A 52 -10.31 12.04 -3.48
C SER A 52 -11.13 12.38 -2.24
N ASP A 53 -11.65 13.60 -2.13
CA ASP A 53 -12.43 14.09 -1.02
C ASP A 53 -13.91 14.16 -1.43
N GLY A 54 -14.78 13.56 -0.61
CA GLY A 54 -16.20 13.44 -0.96
C GLY A 54 -16.90 14.79 -1.08
N ASP A 55 -16.62 15.73 -0.18
CA ASP A 55 -17.28 17.03 -0.14
C ASP A 55 -16.77 17.93 -1.27
N ARG A 56 -15.45 17.90 -1.53
CA ARG A 56 -14.84 18.67 -2.64
C ARG A 56 -15.23 18.12 -4.01
N ARG A 57 -15.33 16.80 -4.15
CA ARG A 57 -15.81 16.16 -5.38
C ARG A 57 -17.25 16.54 -5.67
N THR A 58 -18.14 16.46 -4.67
CA THR A 58 -19.55 16.87 -4.83
C THR A 58 -19.65 18.33 -5.28
N ARG A 59 -18.90 19.23 -4.64
CA ARG A 59 -18.86 20.65 -5.04
C ARG A 59 -18.38 20.83 -6.49
N TYR A 60 -17.32 20.14 -6.88
CA TYR A 60 -16.80 20.19 -8.25
C TYR A 60 -17.81 19.62 -9.27
N ASP A 61 -18.52 18.55 -8.93
CA ASP A 61 -19.54 17.96 -9.80
C ASP A 61 -20.77 18.87 -9.96
N GLU A 62 -21.14 19.63 -8.92
CA GLU A 62 -22.31 20.52 -8.90
C GLU A 62 -22.03 21.89 -9.54
N THR A 63 -20.88 22.49 -9.26
CA THR A 63 -20.57 23.87 -9.67
C THR A 63 -19.61 23.92 -10.86
N GLY A 64 -18.89 22.83 -11.13
CA GLY A 64 -17.73 22.82 -12.02
C GLY A 64 -16.53 23.59 -11.46
N GLU A 65 -16.73 24.38 -10.41
CA GLU A 65 -15.68 25.13 -9.74
C GLU A 65 -14.98 24.21 -8.74
N PHE A 66 -13.66 24.27 -8.76
CA PHE A 66 -12.84 23.73 -7.71
C PHE A 66 -12.06 24.90 -7.13
N GLU A 67 -12.07 25.01 -5.80
CA GLU A 67 -11.01 25.77 -5.17
C GLU A 67 -9.73 25.01 -5.49
N VAL A 68 -8.79 25.67 -6.18
CA VAL A 68 -7.40 25.22 -6.15
C VAL A 68 -7.10 25.15 -4.67
N PRO A 69 -6.96 23.94 -4.07
CA PRO A 69 -6.43 23.90 -2.74
C PRO A 69 -5.12 24.62 -2.91
N LYS A 70 -4.93 25.74 -2.17
CA LYS A 70 -3.59 26.28 -1.96
C LYS A 70 -2.73 25.04 -1.75
N PRO A 71 -1.57 24.90 -2.43
CA PRO A 71 -0.70 23.75 -2.24
C PRO A 71 -0.35 23.75 -0.76
N ASN A 72 -1.22 23.12 0.02
CA ASN A 72 -1.00 22.79 1.37
C ASN A 72 -0.05 21.65 1.12
N ASN A 73 1.22 21.91 1.39
CA ASN A 73 2.26 20.91 1.57
C ASN A 73 1.87 19.98 2.74
N PHE A 74 0.61 19.56 2.85
CA PHE A 74 0.06 18.68 3.84
C PHE A 74 0.35 17.24 3.44
N ASP A 75 0.08 16.90 2.18
CA ASP A 75 0.62 15.68 1.58
C ASP A 75 2.15 15.76 1.45
N GLY A 76 2.70 16.92 1.08
CA GLY A 76 4.15 17.13 1.02
C GLY A 76 4.86 16.95 2.36
N GLY A 77 4.32 17.52 3.43
CA GLY A 77 4.86 17.40 4.79
C GLY A 77 4.63 16.01 5.40
N ALA A 78 3.52 15.35 5.04
CA ALA A 78 3.33 13.94 5.39
C ALA A 78 4.33 13.02 4.68
N ILE A 79 4.62 13.28 3.39
CA ILE A 79 5.67 12.57 2.64
C ILE A 79 7.06 12.84 3.23
N GLU A 80 7.35 14.08 3.63
CA GLU A 80 8.61 14.44 4.29
C GLU A 80 8.79 13.68 5.61
N ILE A 81 7.74 13.56 6.42
CA ILE A 81 7.74 12.73 7.64
C ILE A 81 8.02 11.26 7.29
N ILE A 82 7.34 10.70 6.29
CA ILE A 82 7.56 9.32 5.87
C ILE A 82 9.01 9.12 5.42
N ALA A 83 9.56 10.04 4.63
CA ALA A 83 10.93 10.01 4.16
C ALA A 83 11.94 10.09 5.32
N GLU A 84 11.70 10.96 6.30
CA GLU A 84 12.50 11.06 7.53
C GLU A 84 12.53 9.71 8.27
N LYS A 85 11.35 9.12 8.51
CA LYS A 85 11.24 7.83 9.23
C LYS A 85 11.86 6.68 8.45
N LEU A 86 11.66 6.64 7.14
CA LEU A 86 12.32 5.67 6.27
C LEU A 86 13.84 5.81 6.33
N GLY A 87 14.36 7.04 6.31
CA GLY A 87 15.80 7.30 6.48
C GLY A 87 16.36 6.71 7.77
N LEU A 88 15.64 6.87 8.90
CA LEU A 88 16.03 6.26 10.17
C LEU A 88 16.08 4.73 10.11
N VAL A 89 15.13 4.10 9.41
CA VAL A 89 15.09 2.64 9.24
C VAL A 89 16.23 2.16 8.33
N ILE A 90 16.50 2.86 7.22
CA ILE A 90 17.58 2.52 6.28
C ILE A 90 18.97 2.62 6.93
N HIS A 91 19.16 3.63 7.79
CA HIS A 91 20.43 3.85 8.47
C HIS A 91 20.60 3.03 9.75
N ALA A 92 19.53 2.40 10.24
CA ALA A 92 19.67 1.35 11.23
C ALA A 92 20.35 0.17 10.54
N GLU A 93 21.44 -0.36 11.11
CA GLU A 93 22.22 -1.49 10.57
C GLU A 93 21.43 -2.82 10.64
N HIS A 94 20.24 -2.84 10.04
CA HIS A 94 19.31 -3.95 10.04
C HIS A 94 19.18 -4.55 8.65
N ASP A 95 18.91 -5.85 8.58
CA ASP A 95 18.61 -6.54 7.33
C ASP A 95 17.19 -6.20 6.87
N LEU A 96 17.09 -5.14 6.05
CA LEU A 96 15.85 -4.60 5.51
C LEU A 96 15.05 -5.63 4.68
N ALA A 97 15.69 -6.67 4.15
CA ALA A 97 15.01 -7.69 3.34
C ALA A 97 14.10 -8.62 4.17
N SER A 98 14.32 -8.66 5.49
CA SER A 98 13.59 -9.55 6.41
C SER A 98 12.56 -8.83 7.29
N MET A 99 12.50 -7.49 7.21
CA MET A 99 11.69 -6.66 8.11
C MET A 99 10.50 -6.03 7.39
N ASP A 100 9.37 -5.90 8.10
CA ASP A 100 8.25 -5.09 7.65
C ASP A 100 8.54 -3.61 7.92
N VAL A 101 9.22 -2.97 6.96
CA VAL A 101 9.56 -1.54 7.01
C VAL A 101 8.31 -0.67 7.15
N GLY A 102 7.18 -1.07 6.56
CA GLY A 102 5.91 -0.35 6.68
C GLY A 102 5.42 -0.31 8.11
N ALA A 103 5.42 -1.46 8.78
CA ALA A 103 5.02 -1.55 10.19
C ALA A 103 5.95 -0.76 11.12
N LEU A 104 7.26 -0.73 10.85
CA LEU A 104 8.22 0.06 11.64
C LEU A 104 7.98 1.55 11.51
N ILE A 105 7.76 2.05 10.28
CA ILE A 105 7.46 3.45 10.04
C ILE A 105 6.12 3.82 10.69
N GLU A 106 5.09 2.99 10.54
CA GLU A 106 3.80 3.20 11.19
C GLU A 106 3.93 3.28 12.72
N GLN A 107 4.68 2.36 13.33
CA GLN A 107 4.94 2.36 14.77
C GLN A 107 5.65 3.63 15.21
N ALA A 108 6.72 4.05 14.51
CA ALA A 108 7.47 5.26 14.83
C ALA A 108 6.58 6.52 14.74
N ILE A 109 5.71 6.62 13.73
CA ILE A 109 4.78 7.75 13.59
C ILE A 109 3.76 7.75 14.74
N ARG A 110 3.22 6.58 15.12
CA ARG A 110 2.27 6.48 16.25
C ARG A 110 2.91 6.90 17.58
N GLU A 111 4.17 6.54 17.82
CA GLU A 111 4.92 6.99 18.99
C GLU A 111 5.09 8.52 19.00
N ASP A 112 5.42 9.10 17.85
CA ASP A 112 5.55 10.55 17.67
C ASP A 112 4.23 11.30 17.93
N ILE A 113 3.10 10.74 17.51
CA ILE A 113 1.75 11.25 17.80
C ILE A 113 1.52 11.23 19.31
N GLY A 114 1.77 10.09 19.97
CA GLY A 114 1.59 9.95 21.42
C GLY A 114 2.43 10.95 22.22
N ALA A 115 3.70 11.16 21.84
CA ALA A 115 4.58 12.13 22.49
C ALA A 115 4.06 13.58 22.36
N ARG A 116 3.53 13.95 21.19
CA ARG A 116 2.94 15.28 20.95
C ARG A 116 1.63 15.47 21.70
N GLN A 117 0.77 14.45 21.75
CA GLN A 117 -0.47 14.47 22.53
C GLN A 117 -0.19 14.64 24.03
N ALA A 118 0.83 13.95 24.55
CA ALA A 118 1.28 14.11 25.93
C ALA A 118 1.78 15.56 26.18
N SER A 119 2.53 16.13 25.23
CA SER A 119 2.99 17.52 25.29
C SER A 119 1.83 18.52 25.29
N VAL A 120 0.83 18.35 24.42
CA VAL A 120 -0.40 19.17 24.41
C VAL A 120 -1.11 19.10 25.76
N THR A 121 -1.28 17.90 26.31
CA THR A 121 -1.91 17.70 27.62
C THR A 121 -1.14 18.41 28.74
N HIS A 122 0.20 18.34 28.71
CA HIS A 122 1.05 19.05 29.66
C HIS A 122 0.89 20.58 29.55
N GLN A 123 0.88 21.11 28.32
CA GLN A 123 0.71 22.54 28.05
C GLN A 123 -0.67 23.05 28.47
N LEU A 124 -1.74 22.29 28.23
CA LEU A 124 -3.10 22.62 28.68
C LEU A 124 -3.18 22.74 30.21
N ARG A 125 -2.54 21.82 30.94
CA ARG A 125 -2.44 21.91 32.42
C ARG A 125 -1.61 23.12 32.88
N ALA A 126 -0.61 23.53 32.11
CA ALA A 126 0.14 24.77 32.37
C ALA A 126 -0.72 26.02 32.13
N ALA A 127 -1.47 26.06 31.03
CA ALA A 127 -2.41 27.14 30.73
C ALA A 127 -3.48 27.28 31.82
N GLU A 128 -4.03 26.17 32.33
CA GLU A 128 -5.02 26.20 33.41
C GLU A 128 -4.44 26.82 34.70
N ARG A 129 -3.23 26.44 35.09
CA ARG A 129 -2.53 27.02 36.25
C ARG A 129 -2.25 28.51 36.05
N LEU A 130 -1.87 28.90 34.85
CA LEU A 130 -1.59 30.29 34.48
C LEU A 130 -2.87 31.14 34.52
N GLY A 131 -3.99 30.64 33.99
CA GLY A 131 -5.29 31.30 34.04
C GLY A 131 -5.77 31.54 35.49
N LYS A 132 -5.57 30.57 36.39
CA LYS A 132 -5.85 30.75 37.83
C LYS A 132 -4.99 31.84 38.46
N LEU A 133 -3.70 31.93 38.09
CA LEU A 133 -2.80 32.99 38.57
C LEU A 133 -3.22 34.36 38.02
N ARG A 134 -3.57 34.41 36.74
CA ARG A 134 -4.02 35.62 36.05
C ARG A 134 -5.30 36.21 36.65
N ALA A 135 -6.26 35.37 37.02
CA ALA A 135 -7.50 35.78 37.70
C ALA A 135 -7.24 36.42 39.08
N ARG A 136 -6.11 36.09 39.72
CA ARG A 136 -5.71 36.64 41.03
C ARG A 136 -4.89 37.93 40.92
N ALA A 137 -4.31 38.21 39.74
CA ALA A 137 -3.48 39.39 39.52
C ALA A 137 -4.35 40.66 39.42
N LYS A 138 -4.46 41.40 40.53
CA LYS A 138 -5.16 42.69 40.60
C LYS A 138 -4.15 43.84 40.69
N THR A 139 -4.49 45.00 40.13
CA THR A 139 -3.73 46.24 40.35
C THR A 139 -4.07 46.82 41.72
N LYS A 140 -3.11 47.53 42.35
CA LYS A 140 -3.31 48.26 43.61
C LYS A 140 -3.71 49.74 43.40
N ALA A 141 -3.71 50.24 42.16
CA ALA A 141 -3.97 51.64 41.84
C ALA A 141 -4.81 51.79 40.56
N GLU A 142 -5.88 52.58 40.65
CA GLU A 142 -6.77 52.90 39.54
C GLU A 142 -6.01 53.69 38.46
N GLY A 143 -5.94 53.13 37.24
CA GLY A 143 -5.21 53.73 36.11
C GLY A 143 -3.81 53.17 35.85
N ASP A 144 -3.26 52.32 36.73
CA ASP A 144 -1.91 51.78 36.53
C ASP A 144 -1.91 50.48 35.71
N THR A 145 -0.97 50.36 34.76
CA THR A 145 -0.95 49.17 33.91
C THR A 145 -0.41 47.98 34.69
N ASN A 146 -1.21 46.93 34.85
CA ASN A 146 -0.77 45.70 35.51
C ASN A 146 0.26 44.95 34.64
N LEU A 147 1.55 45.26 34.85
CA LEU A 147 2.67 44.64 34.12
C LEU A 147 2.72 43.13 34.35
N VAL A 148 2.38 42.66 35.56
CA VAL A 148 2.31 41.24 35.88
C VAL A 148 1.24 40.54 35.05
N ALA A 149 0.06 41.15 34.93
CA ALA A 149 -0.99 40.64 34.04
C ALA A 149 -0.53 40.55 32.58
N ARG A 150 0.18 41.56 32.06
CA ARG A 150 0.75 41.50 30.69
C ARG A 150 1.76 40.38 30.51
N VAL A 151 2.63 40.15 31.49
CA VAL A 151 3.62 39.05 31.44
C VAL A 151 2.91 37.69 31.44
N LEU A 152 1.87 37.54 32.26
CA LEU A 152 1.05 36.34 32.28
C LEU A 152 0.33 36.12 30.94
N ASP A 153 -0.24 37.17 30.35
CA ASP A 153 -0.90 37.10 29.04
C ASP A 153 0.08 36.70 27.92
N TRP A 154 1.34 37.17 27.98
CA TRP A 154 2.40 36.76 27.06
C TRP A 154 2.76 35.27 27.20
N HIS A 155 2.88 34.78 28.44
CA HIS A 155 3.10 33.35 28.68
C HIS A 155 1.92 32.50 28.22
N GLU A 156 0.69 32.98 28.38
CA GLU A 156 -0.50 32.28 27.92
C GLU A 156 -0.47 32.13 26.40
N LEU A 157 -0.18 33.22 25.68
CA LEU A 157 -0.02 33.20 24.23
C LEU A 157 1.09 32.24 23.78
N ALA A 158 2.23 32.23 24.48
CA ALA A 158 3.32 31.30 24.17
C ALA A 158 2.87 29.84 24.30
N ILE A 159 2.19 29.49 25.41
CA ILE A 159 1.65 28.14 25.63
C ILE A 159 0.65 27.77 24.51
N GLN A 160 -0.25 28.68 24.16
CA GLN A 160 -1.22 28.44 23.08
C GLN A 160 -0.54 28.22 21.73
N ASN A 161 0.53 28.96 21.43
CA ASN A 161 1.30 28.76 20.21
C ASN A 161 2.01 27.39 20.20
N HIS A 162 2.52 26.93 21.34
CA HIS A 162 3.10 25.59 21.45
C HIS A 162 2.05 24.49 21.25
N ILE A 163 0.86 24.64 21.85
CA ILE A 163 -0.27 23.72 21.65
C ILE A 163 -0.61 23.63 20.16
N LYS A 164 -0.84 24.78 19.51
CA LYS A 164 -1.15 24.84 18.08
C LYS A 164 -0.09 24.12 17.24
N LYS A 165 1.20 24.37 17.48
CA LYS A 165 2.29 23.70 16.75
C LYS A 165 2.25 22.17 16.90
N HIS A 166 1.99 21.66 18.11
CA HIS A 166 1.88 20.23 18.33
C HIS A 166 0.63 19.65 17.66
N GLU A 167 -0.52 20.32 17.74
CA GLU A 167 -1.75 19.92 17.06
C GLU A 167 -1.57 19.89 15.54
N GLU A 168 -0.94 20.91 14.97
CA GLU A 168 -0.60 20.93 13.54
C GLU A 168 0.30 19.77 13.16
N SER A 169 1.36 19.52 13.95
CA SER A 169 2.27 18.39 13.71
C SER A 169 1.56 17.04 13.81
N ILE A 170 0.62 16.86 14.75
CA ILE A 170 -0.21 15.64 14.85
C ILE A 170 -1.00 15.45 13.55
N ARG A 171 -1.61 16.51 13.00
CA ARG A 171 -2.35 16.40 11.74
C ARG A 171 -1.49 15.88 10.58
N PHE A 172 -0.24 16.36 10.45
CA PHE A 172 0.68 15.85 9.42
C PHE A 172 1.08 14.38 9.66
N LEU A 173 1.29 13.98 10.92
CA LEU A 173 1.60 12.59 11.28
C LEU A 173 0.42 11.64 11.02
N GLU A 174 -0.80 12.04 11.37
CA GLU A 174 -2.02 11.29 11.05
C GLU A 174 -2.18 11.13 9.54
N ARG A 175 -1.89 12.20 8.79
CA ARG A 175 -1.89 12.15 7.32
C ARG A 175 -0.84 11.19 6.77
N ALA A 176 0.36 11.16 7.36
CA ALA A 176 1.39 10.20 6.99
C ALA A 176 0.92 8.76 7.23
N LEU A 177 0.24 8.47 8.33
CA LEU A 177 -0.38 7.16 8.57
C LEU A 177 -1.45 6.81 7.53
N GLU A 178 -2.29 7.77 7.13
CA GLU A 178 -3.26 7.55 6.06
C GLU A 178 -2.58 7.20 4.74
N ILE A 179 -1.52 7.92 4.38
CA ILE A 179 -0.73 7.64 3.19
C ILE A 179 -0.10 6.25 3.29
N LEU A 180 0.46 5.85 4.43
CA LEU A 180 1.08 4.54 4.58
C LEU A 180 0.10 3.37 4.46
N LYS A 181 -1.17 3.53 4.87
CA LYS A 181 -2.21 2.49 4.63
C LYS A 181 -2.35 2.13 3.16
N ASP A 182 -2.03 3.08 2.29
CA ASP A 182 -2.07 2.92 0.86
C ASP A 182 -0.82 2.19 0.31
N TYR A 183 0.28 2.12 1.05
CA TYR A 183 1.52 1.44 0.67
C TYR A 183 1.72 0.18 1.52
N SER A 184 1.37 -0.98 0.96
CA SER A 184 1.74 -2.30 1.49
C SER A 184 3.10 -2.69 0.94
N PHE A 185 4.09 -2.92 1.82
CA PHE A 185 5.35 -3.59 1.48
C PHE A 185 5.25 -5.12 1.63
N ALA A 186 4.10 -5.63 2.09
CA ALA A 186 3.88 -7.07 2.30
C ALA A 186 3.81 -7.86 0.99
N ASP A 187 3.47 -7.20 -0.12
CA ASP A 187 3.34 -7.85 -1.43
C ASP A 187 4.69 -8.31 -1.99
N ASP A 188 5.81 -7.70 -1.58
CA ASP A 188 7.15 -8.10 -2.02
C ASP A 188 7.63 -9.39 -1.34
N MET A 189 7.24 -9.64 -0.08
CA MET A 189 7.57 -10.88 0.64
C MET A 189 6.76 -12.08 0.13
N ALA A 190 5.48 -11.88 -0.15
CA ALA A 190 4.61 -12.94 -0.66
C ALA A 190 5.00 -13.36 -2.08
N ALA A 191 5.33 -12.39 -2.95
CA ALA A 191 5.81 -12.66 -4.31
C ALA A 191 7.17 -13.36 -4.31
N ALA A 192 8.13 -12.92 -3.49
CA ALA A 192 9.45 -13.56 -3.41
C ALA A 192 9.37 -15.00 -2.91
N GLN A 193 8.58 -15.27 -1.86
CA GLN A 193 8.42 -16.63 -1.33
C GLN A 193 7.63 -17.55 -2.27
N THR A 194 6.65 -17.03 -3.01
CA THR A 194 5.91 -17.84 -3.98
C THR A 194 6.73 -18.14 -5.24
N GLU A 195 7.56 -17.22 -5.72
CA GLU A 195 8.47 -17.47 -6.85
C GLU A 195 9.55 -18.50 -6.49
N GLU A 196 10.11 -18.43 -5.28
CA GLU A 196 11.14 -19.37 -4.81
C GLU A 196 10.58 -20.79 -4.59
N VAL A 197 9.39 -20.90 -4.01
CA VAL A 197 8.71 -22.19 -3.81
C VAL A 197 8.24 -22.79 -5.14
N THR A 198 7.72 -21.98 -6.06
CA THR A 198 7.31 -22.47 -7.38
C THR A 198 8.50 -22.88 -8.24
N GLY A 199 9.62 -22.16 -8.16
CA GLY A 199 10.89 -22.55 -8.77
C GLY A 199 11.38 -23.91 -8.24
N ALA A 200 11.46 -24.07 -6.92
CA ALA A 200 11.89 -25.31 -6.30
C ALA A 200 11.00 -26.52 -6.66
N LEU A 201 9.67 -26.32 -6.72
CA LEU A 201 8.74 -27.36 -7.15
C LEU A 201 8.91 -27.73 -8.62
N ASN A 202 9.16 -26.73 -9.48
CA ASN A 202 9.38 -26.98 -10.91
C ASN A 202 10.70 -27.73 -11.15
N ASP A 203 11.76 -27.41 -10.41
CA ASP A 203 13.03 -28.13 -10.47
C ASP A 203 12.90 -29.59 -10.03
N ILE A 204 12.10 -29.85 -8.98
CA ILE A 204 11.80 -31.23 -8.54
C ILE A 204 11.02 -31.98 -9.63
N LEU A 205 10.05 -31.35 -10.28
CA LEU A 205 9.28 -31.96 -11.35
C LEU A 205 10.16 -32.30 -12.56
N VAL A 206 11.07 -31.40 -12.96
CA VAL A 206 12.04 -31.66 -14.04
C VAL A 206 12.97 -32.82 -13.69
N ALA A 207 13.49 -32.87 -12.45
CA ALA A 207 14.35 -33.96 -12.01
C ALA A 207 13.63 -35.32 -12.03
N LEU A 208 12.34 -35.36 -11.69
CA LEU A 208 11.53 -36.58 -11.76
C LEU A 208 11.28 -37.04 -13.21
N ASP A 209 11.05 -36.12 -14.13
CA ASP A 209 10.91 -36.42 -15.56
C ASP A 209 12.22 -36.94 -16.17
N GLU A 210 13.36 -36.38 -15.78
CA GLU A 210 14.69 -36.87 -16.17
C GLU A 210 14.95 -38.29 -15.65
N LEU A 211 14.61 -38.57 -14.38
CA LEU A 211 14.71 -39.92 -13.81
C LEU A 211 13.78 -40.91 -14.52
N ALA A 212 12.55 -40.51 -14.86
CA ALA A 212 11.62 -41.32 -15.62
C ALA A 212 12.13 -41.63 -17.04
N ALA A 213 12.81 -40.68 -17.68
CA ALA A 213 13.45 -40.88 -18.98
C ALA A 213 14.61 -41.88 -18.90
N ILE A 214 15.44 -41.81 -17.84
CA ILE A 214 16.52 -42.77 -17.60
C ILE A 214 15.95 -44.19 -17.41
N LEU A 215 14.91 -44.34 -16.57
CA LEU A 215 14.28 -45.64 -16.30
C LEU A 215 13.56 -46.23 -17.51
N ASN A 216 13.07 -45.41 -18.44
CA ASN A 216 12.42 -45.86 -19.68
C ASN A 216 13.39 -46.15 -20.84
N THR A 217 14.70 -45.94 -20.68
CA THR A 217 15.69 -46.38 -21.67
C THR A 217 16.10 -47.83 -21.45
N SER A 218 15.22 -48.76 -21.83
CA SER A 218 15.57 -50.18 -21.95
C SER A 218 16.17 -50.47 -23.34
N PRO A 219 17.39 -51.03 -23.46
CA PRO A 219 17.96 -51.38 -24.74
C PRO A 219 17.47 -52.78 -25.14
N ALA A 220 16.54 -52.86 -26.08
CA ALA A 220 16.25 -54.10 -26.79
C ALA A 220 16.33 -53.86 -28.31
N GLN A 221 17.56 -53.93 -28.86
CA GLN A 221 17.75 -54.09 -30.30
C GLN A 221 17.56 -55.56 -30.73
N PRO A 222 17.02 -55.82 -31.93
CA PRO A 222 16.78 -57.16 -32.44
C PRO A 222 18.02 -57.73 -33.15
N MET A 223 18.49 -58.92 -32.74
CA MET A 223 19.50 -59.65 -33.52
C MET A 223 18.87 -60.36 -34.72
N ARG A 224 19.25 -59.87 -35.90
CA ARG A 224 19.02 -60.49 -37.21
C ARG A 224 20.01 -61.65 -37.38
N CYS A 225 19.52 -62.87 -37.61
CA CYS A 225 20.32 -63.98 -38.14
C CYS A 225 19.60 -64.67 -39.31
N ARG A 226 20.39 -65.01 -40.34
CA ARG A 226 19.97 -65.33 -41.71
C ARG A 226 19.99 -66.85 -41.94
N LYS A 227 18.96 -67.34 -42.64
CA LYS A 227 18.83 -68.56 -43.49
C LYS A 227 18.80 -69.96 -42.83
N GLY A 228 17.66 -70.63 -43.05
CA GLY A 228 17.52 -72.10 -43.11
C GLY A 228 16.15 -72.48 -43.66
N ARG A 229 16.10 -73.21 -44.78
CA ARG A 229 14.87 -73.73 -45.44
C ARG A 229 14.09 -74.66 -44.50
N VAL A 230 12.76 -74.74 -44.65
CA VAL A 230 11.99 -75.94 -45.07
C VAL A 230 10.45 -75.69 -45.01
N ARG A 231 9.81 -75.98 -46.16
CA ARG A 231 8.42 -76.42 -46.50
C ARG A 231 7.15 -75.92 -45.74
N ARG A 232 6.20 -75.46 -46.57
CA ARG A 232 4.71 -75.34 -46.46
C ARG A 232 3.98 -76.63 -45.95
N PRO A 233 2.64 -76.69 -45.69
CA PRO A 233 1.52 -75.78 -46.13
C PRO A 233 0.31 -75.54 -45.16
N SER A 234 -0.57 -74.61 -45.59
CA SER A 234 -2.05 -74.50 -45.36
C SER A 234 -2.53 -74.12 -43.93
N ALA A 235 -3.60 -73.35 -43.68
CA ALA A 235 -4.84 -73.10 -44.41
C ALA A 235 -5.47 -71.71 -44.06
N ARG A 236 -6.61 -71.43 -44.71
CA ARG A 236 -7.36 -70.17 -44.86
C ARG A 236 -8.44 -69.97 -43.72
N PRO A 237 -9.40 -69.02 -43.75
CA PRO A 237 -9.72 -68.11 -42.64
C PRO A 237 -11.19 -68.15 -42.12
N SER A 238 -11.52 -67.48 -41.00
CA SER A 238 -12.90 -67.04 -40.67
C SER A 238 -12.85 -65.95 -39.59
N ARG A 239 -13.38 -64.73 -39.80
CA ARG A 239 -14.77 -64.24 -39.68
C ARG A 239 -15.37 -64.39 -38.28
N GLY A 240 -15.71 -63.25 -37.66
CA GLY A 240 -16.74 -63.14 -36.61
C GLY A 240 -16.58 -61.93 -35.68
N GLY A 241 -17.34 -60.85 -35.93
CA GLY A 241 -17.85 -60.01 -34.82
C GLY A 241 -19.15 -60.63 -34.25
N PRO A 242 -20.05 -59.92 -33.54
CA PRO A 242 -19.98 -58.61 -32.87
C PRO A 242 -20.68 -58.57 -31.46
N LYS A 243 -20.82 -57.36 -30.87
CA LYS A 243 -21.76 -56.93 -29.79
C LYS A 243 -21.48 -57.50 -28.37
N GLY A 244 -21.66 -56.80 -27.25
CA GLY A 244 -22.36 -55.56 -26.89
C GLY A 244 -22.12 -55.26 -25.39
N PRO A 245 -22.86 -54.33 -24.77
CA PRO A 245 -22.36 -53.44 -23.70
C PRO A 245 -22.86 -53.79 -22.28
N SER A 246 -22.21 -53.26 -21.26
CA SER A 246 -22.79 -53.14 -19.92
C SER A 246 -22.36 -51.84 -19.24
N ARG A 247 -23.31 -50.88 -19.20
CA ARG A 247 -23.39 -49.79 -18.23
C ARG A 247 -23.65 -50.38 -16.84
N VAL A 248 -23.11 -49.73 -15.82
CA VAL A 248 -23.68 -49.78 -14.47
C VAL A 248 -23.60 -48.35 -13.90
N ASP A 249 -24.76 -47.81 -13.54
CA ASP A 249 -24.96 -46.52 -12.90
C ASP A 249 -25.22 -46.68 -11.37
N PHE A 250 -24.99 -45.57 -10.64
CA PHE A 250 -25.53 -45.14 -9.32
C PHE A 250 -24.97 -45.77 -8.01
N PRO A 251 -25.08 -45.11 -6.82
CA PRO A 251 -25.63 -43.77 -6.48
C PRO A 251 -24.78 -42.90 -5.50
N PRO A 252 -25.26 -41.67 -5.13
CA PRO A 252 -24.57 -40.73 -4.23
C PRO A 252 -25.07 -40.77 -2.76
N ALA A 253 -24.24 -40.32 -1.82
CA ALA A 253 -24.58 -40.04 -0.41
C ALA A 253 -23.98 -38.66 -0.03
N SER A 254 -24.77 -37.60 0.08
CA SER A 254 -25.49 -37.12 1.28
C SER A 254 -24.61 -36.61 2.43
N ARG A 255 -24.60 -35.28 2.52
CA ARG A 255 -24.42 -34.36 3.67
C ARG A 255 -24.35 -34.97 5.07
N GLY A 256 -23.38 -34.47 5.83
CA GLY A 256 -23.39 -34.26 7.28
C GLY A 256 -22.83 -32.88 7.54
#